data_AF-A0A8T9BV35-F1
#
_entry.id   AF-A0A8T9BV35-F1
#
_cell.length_a   1.000
_cell.length_b   1.000
_cell.length_c   1.000
_cell.angle_alpha   90.00
_cell.angle_beta   90.00
_cell.angle_gamma   90.00
#
_symmetry.space_group_name_H-M   'P 1'
#
loop_
_entity.id
_entity.type
_entity.pdbx_description
1 polymer ?
#
loop_
_entity_poly.entity_id
_entity_poly.type
_entity_poly.pdbx_seq_one_letter_code
_entity_poly.pdbx_strand_id
1 'polypeptide(L)'
;MKIAYENLAWSTHCSLWQEALEIVNEVDRENFGLCLDSFHIAVSLWADPFTPSGRQVNGDERLEESMQLFVDTCPVEKIFYLQLSDGECMDPPYSESHPWYDPTLEVGHVWSNEARPFPLETEYGAYMPVEAIARAFLVGKGFSGWLSLETFDRRMKEEKNDPSANARRAAESWRHLKERLAEGQEIQNKS
;
A
#
# COMPACT_ATOMS: atom_id res chain seq x y z
N MET A 1 -12.55 -5.63 -22.24
CA MET A 1 -11.61 -4.73 -21.54
C MET A 1 -12.13 -4.49 -20.14
N LYS A 2 -11.29 -4.70 -19.11
CA LYS A 2 -11.60 -4.39 -17.71
C LYS A 2 -10.98 -3.04 -17.35
N ILE A 3 -11.62 -2.31 -16.44
CA ILE A 3 -11.15 -1.05 -15.86
C ILE A 3 -10.97 -1.32 -14.37
N ALA A 4 -9.77 -1.10 -13.85
CA ALA A 4 -9.48 -1.14 -12.42
C ALA A 4 -9.35 0.30 -11.93
N TYR A 5 -10.25 0.72 -11.05
CA TYR A 5 -10.29 2.05 -10.46
C TYR A 5 -9.43 2.08 -9.21
N GLU A 6 -8.42 2.93 -9.22
CA GLU A 6 -7.50 3.15 -8.10
C GLU A 6 -7.82 4.48 -7.43
N ASN A 7 -7.97 4.46 -6.11
CA ASN A 7 -8.13 5.66 -5.31
C ASN A 7 -6.78 6.05 -4.69
N LEU A 8 -6.32 7.27 -4.95
CA LEU A 8 -5.08 7.79 -4.35
C LEU A 8 -5.38 8.32 -2.95
N ALA A 9 -4.44 8.16 -2.01
CA ALA A 9 -4.58 8.68 -0.65
C ALA A 9 -4.77 10.20 -0.58
N TRP A 10 -4.34 10.92 -1.61
CA TRP A 10 -4.48 12.38 -1.74
C TRP A 10 -5.54 12.79 -2.79
N SER A 11 -6.43 11.87 -3.19
CA SER A 11 -7.54 12.24 -4.06
C SER A 11 -8.48 13.20 -3.34
N THR A 12 -9.04 14.16 -4.08
CA THR A 12 -9.93 15.18 -3.52
C THR A 12 -11.21 14.62 -2.91
N HIS A 13 -11.70 13.46 -3.39
CA HIS A 13 -13.01 12.92 -3.03
C HIS A 13 -13.06 11.42 -2.69
N CYS A 14 -11.95 10.69 -2.86
CA CYS A 14 -11.93 9.24 -2.70
C CYS A 14 -10.54 8.80 -2.24
N SER A 15 -10.34 8.74 -0.93
CA SER A 15 -9.05 8.39 -0.30
C SER A 15 -9.08 7.03 0.39
N LEU A 16 -10.28 6.47 0.59
CA LEU A 16 -10.50 5.18 1.25
C LEU A 16 -11.05 4.14 0.27
N TRP A 17 -10.73 2.87 0.53
CA TRP A 17 -11.21 1.76 -0.31
C TRP A 17 -12.74 1.62 -0.26
N GLN A 18 -13.38 1.99 0.86
CA GLN A 18 -14.84 1.96 1.02
C GLN A 18 -15.51 2.91 0.03
N GLU A 19 -14.98 4.13 -0.09
CA GLU A 19 -15.47 5.15 -1.03
C GLU A 19 -15.26 4.68 -2.48
N ALA A 20 -14.11 4.05 -2.77
CA ALA A 20 -13.85 3.47 -4.08
C ALA A 20 -14.83 2.33 -4.41
N LEU A 21 -15.18 1.49 -3.42
CA LEU A 21 -16.14 0.42 -3.58
C LEU A 21 -17.56 0.97 -3.80
N GLU A 22 -17.95 2.04 -3.11
CA GLU A 22 -19.21 2.75 -3.36
C GLU A 22 -19.29 3.20 -4.83
N ILE A 23 -18.26 3.85 -5.35
CA ILE A 23 -18.18 4.27 -6.76
C ILE A 23 -18.29 3.05 -7.70
N VAL A 24 -17.54 1.98 -7.43
CA VAL A 24 -17.60 0.74 -8.24
C VAL A 24 -19.01 0.12 -8.24
N ASN A 25 -19.72 0.20 -7.12
CA ASN A 25 -21.09 -0.29 -7.01
C ASN A 25 -22.09 0.63 -7.73
N GLU A 26 -21.92 1.95 -7.66
CA GLU A 26 -22.77 2.91 -8.37
C GLU A 26 -22.61 2.82 -9.89
N VAL A 27 -21.40 2.56 -10.38
CA VAL A 27 -21.14 2.34 -11.82
C VAL A 27 -21.86 1.08 -12.31
N ASP A 28 -21.97 0.06 -11.45
CA ASP A 28 -22.69 -1.21 -11.69
C ASP A 28 -22.37 -1.88 -13.03
N ARG A 29 -21.08 -2.07 -13.33
CA ARG A 29 -20.61 -2.80 -14.52
C ARG A 29 -19.67 -3.91 -14.14
N GLU A 30 -19.89 -5.10 -14.70
CA GLU A 30 -19.02 -6.29 -14.48
C GLU A 30 -17.56 -6.08 -14.92
N ASN A 31 -17.29 -5.09 -15.77
CA ASN A 31 -15.95 -4.79 -16.26
C ASN A 31 -15.31 -3.57 -15.57
N PHE A 32 -15.90 -3.05 -14.49
CA PHE A 32 -15.37 -1.96 -13.67
C PHE A 32 -15.19 -2.46 -12.23
N GLY A 33 -13.97 -2.44 -11.71
CA GLY A 33 -13.62 -2.99 -10.40
C GLY A 33 -12.50 -2.20 -9.74
N LEU A 34 -12.02 -2.67 -8.60
CA LEU A 34 -11.02 -2.02 -7.75
C LEU A 34 -9.60 -2.39 -8.18
N CYS A 35 -8.74 -1.38 -8.17
CA CYS A 35 -7.30 -1.52 -7.96
C CYS A 35 -7.01 -1.10 -6.52
N LEU A 36 -6.40 -1.98 -5.72
CA LEU A 36 -6.08 -1.67 -4.32
C LEU A 36 -4.56 -1.59 -4.14
N ASP A 37 -4.09 -0.45 -3.64
CA ASP A 37 -2.68 -0.17 -3.38
C ASP A 37 -2.41 -0.09 -1.88
N SER A 38 -1.39 -0.84 -1.40
CA SER A 38 -1.08 -0.90 0.03
C SER A 38 -0.53 0.41 0.60
N PHE A 39 0.21 1.19 -0.18
CA PHE A 39 0.74 2.46 0.29
C PHE A 39 -0.35 3.51 0.39
N HIS A 40 -1.31 3.56 -0.55
CA HIS A 40 -2.44 4.48 -0.42
C HIS A 40 -3.27 4.19 0.83
N ILE A 41 -3.52 2.92 1.13
CA ILE A 41 -4.20 2.52 2.37
C ILE A 41 -3.39 2.90 3.60
N ALA A 42 -2.08 2.62 3.61
CA ALA A 42 -1.22 2.96 4.73
C ALA A 42 -1.17 4.47 4.97
N VAL A 43 -1.04 5.30 3.92
CA VAL A 43 -1.05 6.77 4.04
C VAL A 43 -2.39 7.29 4.54
N SER A 44 -3.52 6.74 4.08
CA SER A 44 -4.84 7.21 4.54
C SER A 44 -5.17 6.84 5.99
N LEU A 45 -4.65 5.71 6.48
CA LEU A 45 -5.10 5.14 7.76
C LEU A 45 -4.06 5.12 8.87
N TRP A 46 -2.77 4.99 8.54
CA TRP A 46 -1.74 4.60 9.49
C TRP A 46 -0.54 5.55 9.51
N ALA A 47 -0.03 5.96 8.36
CA ALA A 47 1.20 6.70 8.22
C ALA A 47 0.98 8.22 8.34
N ASP A 48 1.90 8.92 9.00
CA ASP A 48 1.87 10.38 9.18
C ASP A 48 3.22 11.00 8.80
N PRO A 49 3.29 11.77 7.70
CA PRO A 49 4.55 12.35 7.25
C PRO A 49 5.01 13.53 8.13
N PHE A 50 4.18 14.05 9.03
CA PHE A 50 4.46 15.24 9.83
C PHE A 50 4.94 14.91 11.25
N THR A 51 5.05 13.63 11.60
CA THR A 51 5.48 13.20 12.94
C THR A 51 6.81 12.46 12.89
N PRO A 52 7.67 12.59 13.91
CA PRO A 52 8.92 11.82 13.99
C PRO A 52 8.72 10.29 14.02
N SER A 53 7.55 9.83 14.48
CA SER A 53 7.20 8.40 14.47
C SER A 53 6.73 7.90 13.10
N GLY A 54 6.41 8.80 12.16
CA GLY A 54 5.85 8.42 10.87
C GLY A 54 4.44 7.85 10.92
N ARG A 55 3.74 7.98 12.06
CA ARG A 55 2.52 7.22 12.37
C ARG A 55 1.44 8.12 12.98
N GLN A 56 0.22 7.99 12.47
CA GLN A 56 -0.96 8.69 12.96
C GLN A 56 -1.35 8.22 14.36
N VAL A 57 -1.99 9.10 15.12
CA VAL A 57 -2.64 8.72 16.39
C VAL A 57 -3.69 7.65 16.09
N ASN A 58 -3.64 6.54 16.84
CA ASN A 58 -4.50 5.36 16.67
C ASN A 58 -4.39 4.70 15.28
N GLY A 59 -3.27 4.90 14.57
CA GLY A 59 -3.07 4.33 13.24
C GLY A 59 -3.21 2.80 13.21
N ASP A 60 -2.68 2.11 14.24
CA ASP A 60 -2.80 0.65 14.36
C ASP A 60 -4.26 0.19 14.43
N GLU A 61 -5.05 0.79 15.34
CA GLU A 61 -6.46 0.49 15.54
C GLU A 61 -7.29 0.80 14.28
N ARG A 62 -7.08 1.96 13.67
CA ARG A 62 -7.79 2.36 12.43
C ARG A 62 -7.50 1.43 11.26
N LEU A 63 -6.25 1.01 11.11
CA LEU A 63 -5.89 0.07 10.06
C LEU A 63 -6.52 -1.30 10.32
N GLU A 64 -6.43 -1.80 11.55
CA GLU A 64 -7.01 -3.09 11.94
C GLU A 64 -8.53 -3.10 11.69
N GLU A 65 -9.26 -2.10 12.18
CA GLU A 65 -10.71 -1.97 11.96
C GLU A 65 -11.06 -1.91 10.47
N SER A 66 -10.31 -1.14 9.68
CA SER A 66 -10.56 -1.00 8.25
C SER A 66 -10.27 -2.29 7.48
N MET A 67 -9.19 -2.99 7.82
CA MET A 67 -8.82 -4.26 7.17
C MET A 67 -9.78 -5.38 7.55
N GLN A 68 -10.27 -5.40 8.80
CA GLN A 68 -11.32 -6.34 9.20
C GLN A 68 -12.62 -6.07 8.44
N LEU A 69 -13.05 -4.80 8.37
CA LEU A 69 -14.21 -4.41 7.57
C LEU A 69 -14.05 -4.79 6.09
N PHE A 70 -12.85 -4.61 5.53
CA PHE A 70 -12.54 -5.01 4.17
C PHE A 70 -12.77 -6.50 3.96
N VAL A 71 -12.21 -7.34 4.84
CA VAL A 71 -12.36 -8.80 4.80
C VAL A 71 -13.83 -9.21 4.93
N ASP A 72 -14.62 -8.50 5.72
CA ASP A 72 -16.03 -8.85 5.93
C ASP A 72 -16.94 -8.39 4.79
N THR A 73 -16.65 -7.27 4.14
CA THR A 73 -17.65 -6.57 3.31
C THR A 73 -17.28 -6.37 1.84
N CYS A 74 -15.99 -6.28 1.48
CA CYS A 74 -15.61 -6.04 0.08
C CYS A 74 -15.85 -7.29 -0.80
N PRO A 75 -16.68 -7.29 -1.84
CA PRO A 75 -16.84 -8.50 -2.65
C PRO A 75 -15.55 -8.81 -3.43
N VAL A 76 -15.05 -10.06 -3.36
CA VAL A 76 -13.75 -10.43 -3.97
C VAL A 76 -13.78 -10.28 -5.49
N GLU A 77 -14.94 -10.49 -6.11
CA GLU A 77 -15.18 -10.33 -7.54
C GLU A 77 -15.11 -8.88 -8.01
N LYS A 78 -15.20 -7.90 -7.09
CA LYS A 78 -15.00 -6.48 -7.39
C LYS A 78 -13.52 -6.10 -7.38
N ILE A 79 -12.61 -6.95 -6.89
CA ILE A 79 -11.17 -6.69 -6.88
C ILE A 79 -10.59 -7.22 -8.19
N PHE A 80 -9.94 -6.35 -8.98
CA PHE A 80 -9.32 -6.75 -10.24
C PHE A 80 -7.80 -6.80 -10.16
N TYR A 81 -7.20 -5.93 -9.33
CA TYR A 81 -5.77 -5.78 -9.28
C TYR A 81 -5.31 -5.32 -7.89
N LEU A 82 -4.16 -5.83 -7.46
CA LEU A 82 -3.49 -5.40 -6.23
C LEU A 82 -2.10 -4.85 -6.57
N GLN A 83 -1.74 -3.75 -5.93
CA GLN A 83 -0.42 -3.14 -5.96
C GLN A 83 0.15 -3.12 -4.55
N LEU A 84 1.33 -3.70 -4.37
CA LEU A 84 2.01 -3.71 -3.08
C LEU A 84 3.30 -2.90 -3.15
N SER A 85 3.42 -1.99 -2.20
CA SER A 85 4.67 -1.28 -1.89
C SER A 85 4.72 -0.98 -0.40
N ASP A 86 5.90 -0.67 0.07
CA ASP A 86 6.11 -0.08 1.39
C ASP A 86 6.26 1.45 1.26
N GLY A 87 6.52 2.11 2.37
CA GLY A 87 6.94 3.50 2.41
C GLY A 87 8.08 3.69 3.40
N GLU A 88 8.90 4.73 3.20
CA GLU A 88 9.89 5.19 4.18
C GLU A 88 9.30 6.24 5.12
N CYS A 89 9.69 6.24 6.39
CA CYS A 89 9.32 7.33 7.30
C CYS A 89 9.99 8.63 6.82
N MET A 90 9.25 9.73 6.76
CA MET A 90 9.83 11.03 6.41
C MET A 90 10.74 11.49 7.55
N ASP A 91 12.05 11.54 7.27
CA ASP A 91 13.07 12.02 8.18
C ASP A 91 13.95 13.08 7.47
N PRO A 92 13.88 14.36 7.87
CA PRO A 92 13.04 14.90 8.95
C PRO A 92 11.53 14.82 8.63
N PRO A 93 10.63 15.04 9.60
CA PRO A 93 9.20 15.17 9.28
C PRO A 93 8.94 16.24 8.21
N TYR A 94 7.93 16.02 7.38
CA TYR A 94 7.61 16.89 6.26
C TYR A 94 7.33 18.32 6.72
N SER A 95 7.95 19.28 6.05
CA SER A 95 7.85 20.71 6.33
C SER A 95 8.38 21.49 5.13
N GLU A 96 8.25 22.82 5.14
CA GLU A 96 8.84 23.70 4.11
C GLU A 96 10.38 23.56 4.01
N SER A 97 11.03 23.01 5.04
CA SER A 97 12.47 22.75 5.07
C SER A 97 12.85 21.33 4.63
N HIS A 98 11.87 20.46 4.37
CA HIS A 98 12.13 19.08 3.99
C HIS A 98 12.86 19.02 2.64
N PRO A 99 13.86 18.13 2.45
CA PRO A 99 14.60 18.04 1.18
C PRO A 99 13.74 17.76 -0.05
N TRP A 100 12.57 17.14 0.15
CA TRP A 100 11.60 16.83 -0.91
C TRP A 100 10.38 17.77 -0.90
N TYR A 101 10.43 18.88 -0.17
CA TYR A 101 9.29 19.81 -0.11
C TYR A 101 8.93 20.34 -1.50
N ASP A 102 7.67 20.12 -1.89
CA ASP A 102 7.07 20.68 -3.10
C ASP A 102 5.70 21.28 -2.75
N PRO A 103 5.54 22.62 -2.81
CA PRO A 103 4.27 23.28 -2.49
C PRO A 103 3.19 23.07 -3.57
N THR A 104 3.55 22.50 -4.72
CA THR A 104 2.62 22.26 -5.84
C THR A 104 1.96 20.89 -5.78
N LEU A 105 2.44 20.01 -4.90
CA LEU A 105 1.97 18.64 -4.76
C LEU A 105 1.46 18.38 -3.33
N GLU A 106 0.44 17.53 -3.23
CA GLU A 106 0.04 16.97 -1.94
C GLU A 106 1.17 16.12 -1.35
N VAL A 107 1.32 16.14 -0.02
CA VAL A 107 2.43 15.44 0.66
C VAL A 107 2.48 13.95 0.33
N GLY A 108 1.32 13.29 0.19
CA GLY A 108 1.26 11.88 -0.20
C GLY A 108 1.82 11.63 -1.59
N HIS A 109 1.65 12.58 -2.52
CA HIS A 109 2.20 12.48 -3.88
C HIS A 109 3.72 12.67 -3.87
N VAL A 110 4.23 13.66 -3.13
CA VAL A 110 5.67 13.83 -2.89
C VAL A 110 6.27 12.56 -2.30
N TRP A 111 5.64 12.01 -1.28
CA TRP A 111 6.06 10.78 -0.63
C TRP A 111 6.10 9.61 -1.61
N SER A 112 5.03 9.43 -2.37
CA SER A 112 4.91 8.37 -3.36
C SER A 112 6.08 8.44 -4.35
N ASN A 113 6.38 9.61 -4.91
CA ASN A 113 7.43 9.79 -5.92
C ASN A 113 8.84 9.50 -5.43
N GLU A 114 9.09 9.68 -4.13
CA GLU A 114 10.44 9.64 -3.59
C GLU A 114 10.72 8.36 -2.80
N ALA A 115 9.77 7.84 -2.01
CA ALA A 115 10.07 6.98 -0.86
C ALA A 115 9.18 5.73 -0.73
N ARG A 116 8.89 5.04 -1.86
CA ARG A 116 8.14 3.77 -1.90
C ARG A 116 9.03 2.54 -2.17
N PRO A 117 9.82 2.02 -1.21
CA PRO A 117 10.57 0.78 -1.42
C PRO A 117 9.66 -0.45 -1.62
N PHE A 118 10.24 -1.59 -1.98
CA PHE A 118 9.47 -2.83 -2.04
C PHE A 118 9.03 -3.28 -0.63
N PRO A 119 7.95 -4.06 -0.49
CA PRO A 119 7.48 -4.54 0.81
C PRO A 119 8.60 -5.14 1.68
N LEU A 120 8.64 -4.76 2.96
CA LEU A 120 9.58 -5.30 3.97
C LEU A 120 11.07 -5.00 3.73
N GLU A 121 11.42 -4.11 2.80
CA GLU A 121 12.79 -3.66 2.57
C GLU A 121 13.28 -2.70 3.67
N THR A 122 13.40 -3.19 4.91
CA THR A 122 13.75 -2.36 6.08
C THR A 122 15.13 -1.73 5.98
N GLU A 123 16.08 -2.35 5.27
CA GLU A 123 17.38 -1.71 4.99
C GLU A 123 17.29 -0.47 4.09
N TYR A 124 16.16 -0.35 3.39
CA TYR A 124 15.80 0.79 2.55
C TYR A 124 14.76 1.70 3.22
N GLY A 125 14.51 1.52 4.52
CA GLY A 125 13.65 2.39 5.33
C GLY A 125 12.17 2.00 5.36
N ALA A 126 11.79 0.85 4.77
CA ALA A 126 10.43 0.33 4.86
C ALA A 126 9.95 0.25 6.31
N TYR A 127 8.77 0.80 6.60
CA TYR A 127 8.21 0.84 7.96
C TYR A 127 6.68 0.73 8.02
N MET A 128 5.99 0.75 6.87
CA MET A 128 4.54 0.70 6.84
C MET A 128 4.04 -0.74 7.13
N PRO A 129 2.81 -0.90 7.64
CA PRO A 129 2.23 -2.20 7.97
C PRO A 129 1.74 -2.98 6.73
N VAL A 130 2.58 -3.09 5.69
CA VAL A 130 2.25 -3.74 4.41
C VAL A 130 1.88 -5.20 4.59
N GLU A 131 2.48 -5.90 5.57
CA GLU A 131 2.14 -7.30 5.85
C GLU A 131 0.68 -7.45 6.29
N ALA A 132 0.19 -6.57 7.17
CA ALA A 132 -1.19 -6.61 7.65
C ALA A 132 -2.19 -6.36 6.50
N ILE A 133 -1.90 -5.38 5.65
CA ILE A 133 -2.71 -5.06 4.47
C ILE A 133 -2.72 -6.23 3.48
N ALA A 134 -1.54 -6.75 3.14
CA ALA A 134 -1.41 -7.89 2.23
C ALA A 134 -2.10 -9.15 2.79
N ARG A 135 -2.07 -9.36 4.11
CA ARG A 135 -2.78 -10.46 4.77
C ARG A 135 -4.28 -10.31 4.63
N ALA A 136 -4.83 -9.11 4.83
CA ALA A 136 -6.26 -8.85 4.63
C ALA A 136 -6.68 -9.14 3.19
N PHE A 137 -5.87 -8.73 2.21
CA PHE A 137 -6.16 -8.93 0.78
C PHE A 137 -6.06 -10.40 0.35
N LEU A 138 -4.93 -11.04 0.63
CA LEU A 138 -4.57 -12.33 0.04
C LEU A 138 -5.08 -13.50 0.88
N VAL A 139 -5.03 -13.37 2.21
CA VAL A 139 -5.41 -14.45 3.13
C VAL A 139 -6.84 -14.26 3.62
N GLY A 140 -7.17 -13.07 4.16
CA GLY A 140 -8.48 -12.79 4.73
C GLY A 140 -9.59 -12.81 3.68
N LYS A 141 -9.45 -11.98 2.63
CA LYS A 141 -10.41 -11.93 1.53
C LYS A 141 -10.26 -13.10 0.54
N GLY A 142 -9.07 -13.71 0.48
CA GLY A 142 -8.78 -14.82 -0.42
C GLY A 142 -8.60 -14.40 -1.89
N PHE A 143 -8.17 -13.16 -2.14
CA PHE A 143 -7.90 -12.72 -3.51
C PHE A 143 -6.72 -13.50 -4.11
N SER A 144 -6.92 -14.04 -5.31
CA SER A 144 -5.94 -14.86 -6.05
C SER A 144 -5.71 -14.37 -7.48
N GLY A 145 -6.14 -13.15 -7.79
CA GLY A 145 -5.97 -12.54 -9.10
C GLY A 145 -4.59 -11.91 -9.30
N TRP A 146 -4.53 -10.91 -10.18
CA TRP A 146 -3.28 -10.25 -10.51
C TRP A 146 -2.77 -9.36 -9.36
N LEU A 147 -1.49 -9.51 -9.05
CA LEU A 147 -0.76 -8.71 -8.08
C LEU A 147 0.53 -8.20 -8.72
N SER A 148 0.87 -6.94 -8.45
CA SER A 148 2.14 -6.32 -8.81
C SER A 148 2.79 -5.67 -7.60
N LEU A 149 4.09 -5.42 -7.70
CA LEU A 149 4.79 -4.51 -6.81
C LEU A 149 4.93 -3.15 -7.49
N GLU A 150 4.31 -2.12 -6.93
CA GLU A 150 4.33 -0.76 -7.51
C GLU A 150 5.24 0.16 -6.70
N THR A 151 6.46 0.37 -7.19
CA THR A 151 7.47 1.15 -6.45
C THR A 151 7.86 2.40 -7.22
N PHE A 152 7.94 3.50 -6.47
CA PHE A 152 8.48 4.79 -6.90
C PHE A 152 9.54 5.21 -5.88
N ASP A 153 10.78 4.84 -6.14
CA ASP A 153 11.89 5.02 -5.21
C ASP A 153 12.97 5.87 -5.88
N ARG A 154 13.30 6.99 -5.25
CA ARG A 154 14.32 7.94 -5.74
C ARG A 154 15.66 7.28 -6.04
N ARG A 155 16.00 6.20 -5.33
CA ARG A 155 17.23 5.43 -5.55
C ARG A 155 17.26 4.81 -6.96
N MET A 156 16.11 4.50 -7.54
CA MET A 156 16.03 3.95 -8.90
C MET A 156 16.41 4.96 -9.99
N LYS A 157 16.54 6.25 -9.65
CA LYS A 157 17.10 7.28 -10.54
C LYS A 157 18.63 7.15 -10.68
N GLU A 158 19.31 6.42 -9.78
CA GLU A 158 20.76 6.22 -9.83
C GLU A 158 21.14 5.08 -10.77
N GLU A 159 22.10 5.30 -11.67
CA GLU A 159 22.54 4.32 -12.69
C GLU A 159 22.99 2.96 -12.10
N LYS A 160 23.53 2.97 -10.88
CA LYS A 160 23.95 1.75 -10.17
C LYS A 160 22.78 0.83 -9.81
N ASN A 161 21.55 1.37 -9.75
CA ASN A 161 20.33 0.64 -9.41
C ASN A 161 19.58 0.26 -10.70
N ASP A 162 20.23 -0.57 -11.52
CA ASP A 162 19.70 -0.97 -12.83
C ASP A 162 18.37 -1.77 -12.73
N PRO A 163 17.60 -1.87 -13.82
CA PRO A 163 16.32 -2.60 -13.82
C PRO A 163 16.42 -4.07 -13.36
N SER A 164 17.54 -4.74 -13.62
CA SER A 164 17.75 -6.14 -13.20
C SER A 164 18.01 -6.23 -11.69
N ALA A 165 18.73 -5.27 -11.11
CA ALA A 165 18.91 -5.17 -9.66
C ALA A 165 17.58 -4.93 -8.94
N ASN A 166 16.77 -4.00 -9.44
CA ASN A 166 15.45 -3.73 -8.86
C ASN A 166 14.48 -4.91 -9.04
N ALA A 167 14.54 -5.63 -10.17
CA ALA A 167 13.74 -6.84 -10.36
C ALA A 167 14.13 -7.97 -9.37
N ARG A 168 15.42 -8.09 -9.03
CA ARG A 168 15.89 -9.04 -8.00
C ARG A 168 15.38 -8.64 -6.61
N ARG A 169 15.46 -7.36 -6.26
CA ARG A 169 14.90 -6.80 -5.01
C ARG A 169 13.40 -7.09 -4.90
N ALA A 170 12.64 -6.81 -5.96
CA ALA A 170 11.21 -7.11 -6.05
C ALA A 170 10.91 -8.60 -5.79
N ALA A 171 11.66 -9.50 -6.44
CA ALA A 171 11.47 -10.95 -6.28
C ALA A 171 11.79 -11.43 -4.86
N GLU A 172 12.83 -10.88 -4.24
CA GLU A 172 13.23 -11.19 -2.87
C GLU A 172 12.21 -10.67 -1.85
N SER A 173 11.79 -9.41 -1.98
CA SER A 173 10.71 -8.82 -1.19
C SER A 173 9.44 -9.65 -1.26
N TRP A 174 9.01 -10.06 -2.45
CA TRP A 174 7.83 -10.92 -2.62
C TRP A 174 8.01 -12.29 -1.96
N ARG A 175 9.22 -12.88 -2.02
CA ARG A 175 9.52 -14.14 -1.32
C ARG A 175 9.35 -13.97 0.18
N HIS A 176 9.95 -12.94 0.77
CA HIS A 176 9.84 -12.67 2.21
C HIS A 176 8.40 -12.42 2.64
N LEU A 177 7.64 -11.62 1.87
CA LEU A 177 6.25 -11.35 2.19
C LEU A 177 5.41 -12.64 2.19
N LYS A 178 5.59 -13.54 1.22
CA LYS A 178 4.90 -14.83 1.22
C LYS A 178 5.24 -15.70 2.43
N GLU A 179 6.51 -15.71 2.86
CA GLU A 179 6.95 -16.44 4.06
C GLU A 179 6.22 -15.91 5.31
N ARG A 180 6.19 -14.59 5.49
CA ARG A 180 5.42 -13.94 6.58
C ARG A 180 3.93 -14.28 6.54
N LEU A 181 3.34 -14.26 5.35
CA LEU A 181 1.93 -14.58 5.18
C LEU A 181 1.61 -16.03 5.55
N ALA A 182 2.51 -16.98 5.23
CA ALA A 182 2.37 -18.40 5.56
C ALA A 182 2.56 -18.69 7.07
N GLU A 183 3.54 -18.06 7.73
CA GLU A 183 3.80 -18.24 9.17
C GLU A 183 2.57 -17.92 10.04
N GLY A 184 1.82 -16.87 9.68
CA GLY A 184 0.59 -16.49 10.39
C GLY A 184 -0.55 -17.52 10.28
N GLN A 185 -0.58 -18.34 9.22
CA GLN A 185 -1.61 -19.38 9.05
C GLN A 185 -1.35 -20.60 9.94
N GLU A 186 -0.08 -20.94 10.20
CA GLU A 186 0.26 -22.08 11.07
C GLU A 186 -0.10 -21.86 12.54
N ILE A 187 -0.10 -20.60 12.99
CA ILE A 187 -0.46 -20.22 14.37
C ILE A 187 -1.99 -20.28 14.55
N GLN A 188 -2.77 -19.85 13.56
CA GLN A 188 -4.24 -19.93 13.59
C GLN A 188 -4.76 -21.36 13.50
N ASN A 189 -4.07 -22.28 12.81
CA ASN A 189 -4.47 -23.69 12.70
C ASN A 189 -4.08 -24.55 13.93
N LYS A 190 -3.35 -23.99 14.90
CA LYS A 190 -2.92 -24.66 16.15
C LYS A 190 -3.67 -24.16 17.40
N SER A 191 -4.63 -23.25 17.23
CA SER A 191 -5.46 -22.65 18.29
C SER A 191 -6.89 -23.18 18.20
#